data_AF-A0A7Z9HWC1-F1
#
_entry.id   AF-A0A7Z9HWC1-F1
#
_cell.length_a   1.000
_cell.length_b   1.000
_cell.length_c   1.000
_cell.angle_alpha   90.00
_cell.angle_beta   90.00
_cell.angle_gamma   90.00
#
_symmetry.space_group_name_H-M   'P 1'
#
loop_
_entity.id
_entity.type
_entity.pdbx_description
1 polymer ?
#
loop_
_entity_poly.entity_id
_entity_poly.type
_entity_poly.pdbx_seq_one_letter_code
_entity_poly.pdbx_strand_id
1 'polypeptide(L)'
;MTDSGAISEELQTNIEGFEFAKTEAPDLVSGLIREQFNWRIDDRSWSVGERIDHLYQTGIHLVPAMKAEIDAGRSAGKTATGPFKYSWLGNTFSKAAGVPTDPNKGKVKAQSCMCPDRI
;
A
#
# COMPACT_ATOMS: atom_id res chain seq x y z
N MET A 1 13.48 -29.60 5.68
CA MET A 1 12.46 -29.52 4.60
C MET A 1 12.48 -28.10 4.09
N THR A 2 12.98 -27.89 2.88
CA THR A 2 13.08 -26.58 2.24
C THR A 2 11.70 -26.16 1.75
N ASP A 3 11.21 -25.05 2.28
CA ASP A 3 10.03 -24.34 1.82
C ASP A 3 10.27 -23.89 0.37
N SER A 4 9.73 -24.62 -0.61
CA SER A 4 9.85 -24.19 -2.01
C SER A 4 8.95 -22.98 -2.34
N GLY A 5 8.25 -22.40 -1.35
CA GLY A 5 8.01 -20.96 -1.22
C GLY A 5 7.66 -20.18 -2.48
N ALA A 6 6.90 -20.77 -3.41
CA ALA A 6 6.64 -20.15 -4.69
C ALA A 6 5.74 -18.92 -4.48
N ILE A 7 6.32 -17.74 -4.70
CA ILE A 7 5.60 -16.46 -4.71
C ILE A 7 4.60 -16.53 -5.87
N SER A 8 3.33 -16.17 -5.62
CA SER A 8 2.34 -16.11 -6.70
C SER A 8 2.70 -15.03 -7.72
N GLU A 9 2.28 -15.19 -8.98
CA GLU A 9 2.50 -14.16 -10.01
C GLU A 9 1.96 -12.78 -9.61
N GLU A 10 0.82 -12.75 -8.90
CA GLU A 10 0.26 -11.52 -8.35
C GLU A 10 1.20 -10.85 -7.34
N LEU A 11 1.74 -11.63 -6.40
CA LEU A 11 2.68 -11.10 -5.40
C LEU A 11 3.99 -10.65 -6.06
N GLN A 12 4.48 -11.41 -7.04
CA GLN A 12 5.64 -11.03 -7.83
C GLN A 12 5.42 -9.70 -8.55
N THR A 13 4.28 -9.53 -9.22
CA THR A 13 3.87 -8.28 -9.88
C THR A 13 3.82 -7.12 -8.89
N ASN A 14 3.26 -7.33 -7.70
CA ASN A 14 3.18 -6.29 -6.67
C ASN A 14 4.56 -5.89 -6.13
N ILE A 15 5.47 -6.86 -5.95
CA ILE A 15 6.85 -6.62 -5.52
C ILE A 15 7.58 -5.77 -6.57
N GLU A 16 7.48 -6.15 -7.84
CA GLU A 16 8.10 -5.42 -8.95
C GLU A 16 7.56 -3.99 -9.06
N GLY A 17 6.24 -3.82 -8.97
CA GLY A 17 5.61 -2.50 -8.98
C GLY A 17 6.03 -1.62 -7.80
N PHE A 18 6.20 -2.20 -6.62
CA PHE A 18 6.70 -1.48 -5.44
C PHE A 18 8.14 -1.01 -5.60
N GLU A 19 9.04 -1.89 -6.08
CA GLU A 19 10.43 -1.52 -6.31
C GLU A 19 10.59 -0.50 -7.45
N PHE A 20 9.79 -0.63 -8.51
CA PHE A 20 9.69 0.38 -9.55
C PHE A 20 9.26 1.74 -8.98
N ALA A 21 8.16 1.78 -8.23
CA ALA A 21 7.67 3.03 -7.64
C ALA A 21 8.67 3.70 -6.70
N LYS A 22 9.42 2.92 -5.91
CA LYS A 22 10.50 3.43 -5.05
C LYS A 22 11.64 4.06 -5.84
N THR A 23 11.96 3.49 -7.00
CA THR A 23 13.07 3.96 -7.84
C THR A 23 12.66 5.18 -8.66
N GLU A 24 11.45 5.21 -9.18
CA GLU A 24 10.97 6.26 -10.10
C GLU A 24 10.46 7.51 -9.38
N ALA A 25 9.95 7.38 -8.15
CA ALA A 25 9.37 8.53 -7.43
C ALA A 25 10.35 9.70 -7.25
N PRO A 26 11.65 9.50 -6.90
CA PRO A 26 12.65 10.56 -6.90
C PRO A 26 12.85 11.22 -8.27
N ASP A 27 12.91 10.42 -9.34
CA ASP A 27 13.15 10.92 -10.69
C ASP A 27 11.98 11.78 -11.19
N LEU A 28 10.74 11.38 -10.89
CA LEU A 28 9.52 12.13 -11.20
C LEU A 28 9.50 13.54 -10.61
N VAL A 29 10.17 13.76 -9.48
CA VAL A 29 10.19 15.06 -8.77
C VAL A 29 11.52 15.80 -8.89
N SER A 30 12.55 15.16 -9.46
CA SER A 30 13.93 15.68 -9.52
C SER A 30 14.06 17.04 -10.23
N GLY A 31 13.21 17.31 -11.22
CA GLY A 31 13.21 18.56 -12.00
C GLY A 31 12.34 19.68 -11.42
N LEU A 32 11.61 19.43 -10.34
CA LEU A 32 10.67 20.40 -9.79
C LEU A 32 11.37 21.37 -8.83
N ILE A 33 11.18 22.67 -9.06
CA ILE A 33 11.53 23.67 -8.04
C ILE A 33 10.54 23.60 -6.88
N ARG A 34 10.90 24.20 -5.74
CA ARG A 34 10.08 24.16 -4.52
C ARG A 34 8.65 24.63 -4.76
N GLU A 35 8.46 25.68 -5.54
CA GLU A 35 7.15 26.25 -5.85
C GLU A 35 6.30 25.27 -6.65
N GLN A 36 6.89 24.56 -7.61
CA GLN A 36 6.21 23.54 -8.42
C GLN A 36 5.88 22.29 -7.59
N PHE A 37 6.81 21.86 -6.74
CA PHE A 37 6.62 20.71 -5.86
C PHE A 37 5.45 20.92 -4.87
N ASN A 38 5.26 22.15 -4.41
CA ASN A 38 4.19 22.55 -3.48
C ASN A 38 2.97 23.17 -4.17
N TRP A 39 2.94 23.24 -5.51
CA TRP A 39 1.84 23.84 -6.25
C TRP A 39 0.55 23.02 -6.09
N ARG A 40 -0.59 23.72 -5.99
CA ARG A 40 -1.93 23.15 -5.88
C ARG A 40 -2.84 23.77 -6.92
N ILE A 41 -3.77 22.96 -7.45
CA ILE A 41 -4.81 23.43 -8.38
C ILE A 41 -5.79 24.36 -7.65
N ASP A 42 -6.16 24.01 -6.41
CA ASP A 42 -7.02 24.77 -5.51
C ASP A 42 -6.71 24.43 -4.04
N ASP A 43 -7.33 25.14 -3.10
CA ASP A 43 -7.12 24.97 -1.66
C ASP A 43 -7.52 23.59 -1.10
N ARG A 44 -8.29 22.80 -1.87
CA ARG A 44 -8.75 21.46 -1.47
C ARG A 44 -7.91 20.35 -2.07
N SER A 45 -7.04 20.68 -3.02
CA SER A 45 -6.20 19.74 -3.76
C SER A 45 -4.86 19.54 -3.06
N TRP A 46 -4.38 18.30 -3.06
CA TRP A 46 -3.01 18.00 -2.61
C TRP A 46 -1.99 18.36 -3.70
N SER A 47 -0.92 19.00 -3.26
CA SER A 47 0.29 19.19 -4.05
C SER A 47 0.99 17.86 -4.36
N VAL A 48 1.98 17.89 -5.26
CA VAL A 48 2.83 16.72 -5.54
C VAL A 48 3.55 16.29 -4.27
N GLY A 49 4.10 17.23 -3.51
CA GLY A 49 4.79 16.94 -2.25
C GLY A 49 3.89 16.26 -1.22
N GLU A 50 2.67 16.73 -1.04
CA GLU A 50 1.72 16.12 -0.10
C GLU A 50 1.29 14.71 -0.51
N ARG A 51 1.20 14.43 -1.81
CA ARG A 51 0.92 13.06 -2.28
C ARG A 51 2.07 12.11 -1.96
N ILE A 52 3.31 12.54 -2.19
CA ILE A 52 4.50 11.75 -1.87
C ILE A 52 4.62 11.54 -0.36
N ASP A 53 4.43 12.60 0.42
CA ASP A 53 4.45 12.53 1.88
C ASP A 53 3.38 11.56 2.41
N HIS A 54 2.13 11.65 1.93
CA HIS A 54 1.08 10.73 2.36
C HIS A 54 1.39 9.26 2.07
N LEU A 55 1.96 8.96 0.89
CA LEU A 55 2.40 7.60 0.55
C LEU A 55 3.53 7.13 1.46
N TYR A 56 4.48 8.01 1.76
CA TYR A 56 5.59 7.71 2.65
C TYR A 56 5.12 7.44 4.09
N GLN A 57 4.26 8.30 4.65
CA GLN A 57 3.72 8.17 5.99
C GLN A 57 2.88 6.89 6.15
N THR A 58 2.12 6.52 5.12
CA THR A 58 1.38 5.24 5.07
C THR A 58 2.32 4.06 5.30
N GLY A 59 3.47 4.04 4.63
CA GLY A 59 4.48 2.99 4.80
C GLY A 59 5.08 2.95 6.20
N ILE A 60 5.40 4.11 6.77
CA ILE A 60 5.96 4.24 8.12
C ILE A 60 5.07 3.57 9.17
N HIS A 61 3.75 3.76 9.08
CA HIS A 61 2.83 3.23 10.08
C HIS A 61 2.42 1.78 9.82
N LEU A 62 2.18 1.41 8.57
CA LEU A 62 1.59 0.12 8.25
C LEU A 62 2.61 -1.02 8.29
N VAL A 63 3.85 -0.79 7.86
CA VAL A 63 4.89 -1.84 7.79
C VAL A 63 5.24 -2.40 9.17
N PRO A 64 5.51 -1.59 10.22
CA PRO A 64 5.79 -2.13 11.55
C PRO A 64 4.62 -2.90 12.15
N ALA A 65 3.39 -2.41 11.96
CA ALA A 65 2.18 -3.09 12.44
C ALA A 65 2.02 -4.46 11.77
N MET A 66 2.17 -4.54 10.43
CA MET A 66 2.13 -5.81 9.71
C MET A 66 3.22 -6.76 10.19
N LYS A 67 4.45 -6.27 10.39
CA LYS A 67 5.57 -7.08 10.89
C LYS A 67 5.29 -7.65 12.28
N ALA A 68 4.77 -6.84 13.19
CA ALA A 68 4.42 -7.28 14.54
C ALA A 68 3.41 -8.43 14.53
N GLU A 69 2.35 -8.32 13.71
CA GLU A 69 1.33 -9.37 13.60
C GLU A 69 1.86 -10.65 12.92
N ILE A 70 2.73 -10.51 11.92
CA ILE A 70 3.41 -11.66 11.30
C ILE A 70 4.26 -12.40 12.33
N ASP A 71 5.04 -11.67 13.13
CA ASP A 71 5.92 -12.25 14.14
C ASP A 71 5.10 -12.89 15.27
N ALA A 72 4.00 -12.26 15.71
CA ALA A 72 3.05 -12.84 16.66
C ALA A 72 2.42 -14.13 16.12
N GLY A 73 1.97 -14.13 14.85
CA GLY A 73 1.41 -15.31 14.18
C GLY A 73 2.42 -16.46 14.15
N ARG A 74 3.68 -16.20 13.79
CA ARG A 74 4.75 -17.20 13.80
C ARG A 74 5.01 -17.76 15.19
N SER A 75 5.10 -16.91 16.22
CA SER A 75 5.30 -17.37 17.61
C SER A 75 4.16 -18.25 18.13
N ALA A 76 2.95 -18.04 17.62
CA ALA A 76 1.76 -18.83 17.94
C ALA A 76 1.60 -20.09 17.05
N GLY A 77 2.59 -20.40 16.19
CA GLY A 77 2.52 -21.53 15.26
C GLY A 77 1.46 -21.36 14.15
N LYS A 78 0.96 -20.15 13.92
CA LYS A 78 -0.01 -19.83 12.87
C LYS A 78 0.70 -19.62 11.54
N THR A 79 1.18 -20.70 10.97
CA THR A 79 1.86 -20.73 9.67
C THR A 79 1.05 -21.57 8.68
N ALA A 80 1.12 -21.22 7.38
CA ALA A 80 0.55 -22.04 6.32
C ALA A 80 1.66 -22.50 5.38
N THR A 81 1.65 -23.78 5.02
CA THR A 81 2.42 -24.28 3.88
C THR A 81 1.69 -23.84 2.63
N GLY A 82 2.34 -23.00 1.82
CA GLY A 82 1.74 -22.39 0.63
C GLY A 82 1.22 -23.40 -0.41
N PRO A 83 0.68 -22.92 -1.54
CA PRO A 83 0.62 -21.52 -1.96
C PRO A 83 -0.47 -20.73 -1.22
N PHE A 84 -0.24 -19.42 -1.03
CA PHE A 84 -1.25 -18.51 -0.50
C PHE A 84 -2.47 -18.46 -1.43
N LYS A 85 -3.66 -18.54 -0.84
CA LYS A 85 -4.94 -18.39 -1.55
C LYS A 85 -5.85 -17.49 -0.73
N TYR A 86 -6.47 -16.52 -1.37
CA TYR A 86 -7.53 -15.74 -0.72
C TYR A 86 -8.70 -16.65 -0.35
N SER A 87 -9.20 -16.52 0.89
CA SER A 87 -10.47 -17.11 1.27
C SER A 87 -11.63 -16.41 0.56
N TRP A 88 -12.84 -16.96 0.62
CA TRP A 88 -14.04 -16.29 0.08
C TRP A 88 -14.20 -14.85 0.63
N LEU A 89 -13.95 -14.65 1.93
CA LEU A 89 -13.92 -13.33 2.55
C LEU A 89 -12.80 -12.45 1.99
N GLY A 90 -11.58 -12.99 1.88
CA GLY A 90 -10.44 -12.27 1.31
C GLY A 90 -10.70 -11.80 -0.12
N ASN A 91 -11.24 -12.68 -0.97
CA ASN A 91 -11.59 -12.36 -2.35
C ASN A 91 -12.70 -11.29 -2.43
N THR A 92 -13.68 -11.35 -1.52
CA THR A 92 -14.76 -10.35 -1.46
C THR A 92 -14.23 -8.98 -1.02
N PHE A 93 -13.33 -8.98 -0.04
CA PHE A 93 -12.64 -7.77 0.41
C PHE A 93 -11.76 -7.17 -0.71
N SER A 94 -10.92 -7.97 -1.36
CA SER A 94 -10.04 -7.49 -2.44
C SER A 94 -10.82 -6.87 -3.60
N LYS A 95 -12.00 -7.42 -3.93
CA LYS A 95 -12.91 -6.81 -4.91
C LYS A 95 -13.49 -5.48 -4.42
N ALA A 96 -13.97 -5.42 -3.19
CA ALA A 96 -14.54 -4.21 -2.60
C ALA A 96 -13.50 -3.08 -2.38
N ALA A 97 -12.25 -3.45 -2.12
CA ALA A 97 -11.12 -2.54 -2.01
C ALA A 97 -10.48 -2.20 -3.37
N GLY A 98 -10.95 -2.83 -4.47
CA GLY A 98 -10.32 -2.89 -5.78
C GLY A 98 -10.42 -1.66 -6.68
N VAL A 99 -9.96 -1.87 -7.93
CA VAL A 99 -9.49 -0.88 -8.94
C VAL A 99 -10.41 0.33 -9.18
N PRO A 100 -9.85 1.52 -9.51
CA PRO A 100 -10.60 2.78 -9.69
C PRO A 100 -11.79 2.74 -10.65
N THR A 101 -11.87 1.75 -11.52
CA THR A 101 -12.94 1.55 -12.50
C THR A 101 -14.17 0.81 -11.96
N ASP A 102 -14.15 0.28 -10.72
CA ASP A 102 -15.30 -0.42 -10.14
C ASP A 102 -16.31 0.58 -9.51
N PRO A 103 -17.58 0.60 -9.96
CA PRO A 103 -18.64 1.43 -9.37
C PRO A 103 -18.97 1.11 -7.90
N ASN A 104 -18.46 0.01 -7.34
CA ASN A 104 -18.59 -0.35 -5.92
C ASN A 104 -17.44 0.12 -5.04
N LYS A 105 -16.46 0.85 -5.58
CA LYS A 105 -15.37 1.45 -4.81
C LYS A 105 -15.93 2.38 -3.71
N GLY A 106 -15.31 2.35 -2.53
CA GLY A 106 -15.65 3.23 -1.40
C GLY A 106 -16.53 2.60 -0.30
N LYS A 107 -16.87 1.31 -0.40
CA LYS A 107 -17.53 0.58 0.70
C LYS A 107 -16.58 0.17 1.83
N VAL A 108 -15.27 0.19 1.57
CA VAL A 108 -14.24 -0.09 2.57
C VAL A 108 -13.73 1.24 3.10
N LYS A 109 -13.98 1.52 4.39
CA LYS A 109 -13.43 2.69 5.06
C LYS A 109 -11.90 2.56 5.12
N ALA A 110 -11.20 3.66 4.87
CA ALA A 110 -9.78 3.73 5.15
C ALA A 110 -9.53 3.42 6.63
N GLN A 111 -8.38 2.82 6.93
CA GLN A 111 -7.97 2.64 8.33
C GLN A 111 -7.89 4.03 8.98
N SER A 112 -8.42 4.15 10.21
CA SER A 112 -8.53 5.44 10.89
C SER A 112 -7.17 6.14 11.10
N CYS A 113 -6.07 5.38 11.13
CA CYS A 113 -4.70 5.92 11.19
C CYS A 113 -4.23 6.58 9.89
N MET A 114 -4.97 6.44 8.78
CA MET A 114 -4.66 6.99 7.47
C MET A 114 -5.55 8.18 7.07
N CYS A 115 -6.49 8.56 7.93
CA CYS A 115 -7.15 9.84 7.82
C CYS A 115 -6.19 10.88 8.44
N PRO A 116 -5.57 11.77 7.65
CA PRO A 116 -4.83 12.87 8.25
C PRO A 116 -5.80 13.67 9.14
N ASP A 117 -5.39 13.96 10.37
CA ASP A 117 -5.97 15.08 11.10
C ASP A 117 -5.86 16.27 10.17
N ARG A 118 -7.01 16.85 9.83
CA ARG A 118 -7.09 18.02 8.95
C ARG A 118 -6.37 19.15 9.69
N ILE A 119 -5.11 19.42 9.32
CA ILE A 119 -4.38 20.64 9.67
C ILE A 119 -5.11 21.82 9.01
#